data_AF-A0A1Y1NPQ7-F1
#
_entry.id   AF-A0A1Y1NPQ7-F1
#
_cell.length_a   1.000
_cell.length_b   1.000
_cell.length_c   1.000
_cell.angle_alpha   90.00
_cell.angle_beta   90.00
_cell.angle_gamma   90.00
#
_symmetry.space_group_name_H-M   'P 1'
#
loop_
_entity.id
_entity.type
_entity.pdbx_description
1 polymer ?
#
loop_
_entity_poly.entity_id
_entity_poly.type
_entity_poly.pdbx_seq_one_letter_code
_entity_poly.pdbx_strand_id
1 'polypeptide(L)'
;MSSLRQEVPEFWSFFIYNLTATTNSVISFSRSWQRGATELAARGHEVTLITGYETKENVTNLKTIVVNTHLKGISANMFRMSEGSMLWSNMKFDNYLLSVAEGTLSDDNVQALIKSKEHFDVVILERLRNEAFHGFCAHFKAHCVLSTSMPASRLINLQLGNSAPPSYVPEMCSTFSNNMNFFERLSNAFAYVFLTIWYRSYMQPLHNNLMHKHFPDVPDLSDIFHNISLVLINAHTATNPPVPLLPNMIDIGGYHIRQPEPLSEDLKAYLDSSNEGVILVSMGSILRSAYISDSKREAILNALGNLPQNVLWKWDEESMPNQPRNIRLVKWLLQNDVLGSVFCQFPVS
;
A
#
# COMPACT_ATOMS: atom_id res chain seq x y z
N MET A 1 9.80 24.52 -35.29
CA MET A 1 9.60 23.49 -34.25
C MET A 1 9.76 24.13 -32.87
N SER A 2 8.88 25.07 -32.51
CA SER A 2 8.99 25.84 -31.26
C SER A 2 7.66 26.42 -30.79
N SER A 3 6.57 25.66 -30.95
CA SER A 3 5.27 26.03 -30.39
C SER A 3 4.52 24.74 -30.07
N LEU A 4 4.49 24.40 -28.79
CA LEU A 4 3.59 23.47 -28.07
C LEU A 4 4.32 23.00 -26.78
N ARG A 5 4.85 23.95 -25.98
CA ARG A 5 4.84 23.75 -24.53
C ARG A 5 3.54 24.40 -24.10
N GLN A 6 2.51 23.60 -23.83
CA GLN A 6 1.43 24.06 -22.97
C GLN A 6 2.10 24.58 -21.70
N GLU A 7 1.77 25.81 -21.31
CA GLU A 7 2.17 26.37 -20.02
C GLU A 7 1.66 25.39 -18.96
N VAL A 8 2.59 24.71 -18.28
CA VAL A 8 2.25 23.87 -17.15
C VAL A 8 1.81 24.82 -16.05
N PRO A 9 0.57 24.72 -15.55
CA PRO A 9 0.11 25.52 -14.42
C PRO A 9 1.12 25.46 -13.27
N GLU A 10 1.41 26.62 -12.68
CA GLU A 10 2.33 26.73 -11.55
C GLU A 10 1.73 26.07 -10.29
N PHE A 11 0.40 25.98 -10.21
CA PHE A 11 -0.35 25.35 -9.13
C PHE A 11 -1.46 24.43 -9.67
N TRP A 12 -1.61 23.26 -9.05
CA TRP A 12 -2.56 22.21 -9.43
C TRP A 12 -3.45 21.86 -8.23
N SER A 13 -4.70 21.48 -8.50
CA SER A 13 -5.62 20.87 -7.52
C SER A 13 -5.55 19.35 -7.62
N PHE A 14 -5.16 18.70 -6.52
CA PHE A 14 -5.01 17.25 -6.42
C PHE A 14 -6.11 16.65 -5.56
N PHE A 15 -6.73 15.58 -6.07
CA PHE A 15 -7.48 14.65 -5.27
C PHE A 15 -6.67 13.37 -5.10
N ILE A 16 -6.36 13.00 -3.85
CA ILE A 16 -5.58 11.80 -3.54
C ILE A 16 -6.49 10.83 -2.78
N TYR A 17 -6.78 9.71 -3.43
CA TYR A 17 -7.42 8.57 -2.79
C TYR A 17 -6.37 7.58 -2.29
N ASN A 18 -6.35 7.37 -0.97
CA ASN A 18 -5.58 6.32 -0.35
C ASN A 18 -6.51 5.23 0.20
N LEU A 19 -6.42 4.02 -0.37
CA LEU A 19 -7.26 2.89 0.04
C LEU A 19 -7.07 2.49 1.50
N THR A 20 -5.89 2.71 2.09
CA THR A 20 -5.66 2.44 3.51
C THR A 20 -6.41 3.37 4.44
N ALA A 21 -7.23 4.25 3.87
CA ALA A 21 -8.25 4.99 4.57
C ALA A 21 -9.27 4.15 5.33
N THR A 22 -9.38 2.87 5.03
CA THR A 22 -10.52 2.06 5.42
C THR A 22 -10.19 0.92 6.37
N THR A 23 -8.89 0.67 6.58
CA THR A 23 -8.41 -0.50 7.31
C THR A 23 -7.33 -0.06 8.28
N ASN A 24 -7.66 -0.03 9.58
CA ASN A 24 -6.73 0.33 10.66
C ASN A 24 -5.45 -0.54 10.70
N SER A 25 -5.38 -1.60 9.90
CA SER A 25 -4.27 -2.55 9.78
C SER A 25 -3.15 -2.10 8.83
N VAL A 26 -3.28 -1.02 8.06
CA VAL A 26 -2.28 -0.70 7.01
C VAL A 26 -1.70 0.71 7.13
N ILE A 27 -1.16 0.99 8.31
CA ILE A 27 -0.58 2.28 8.72
C ILE A 27 0.56 2.73 7.78
N SER A 28 1.36 1.80 7.25
CA SER A 28 2.52 2.15 6.40
C SER A 28 2.13 2.86 5.12
N PHE A 29 1.10 2.41 4.39
CA PHE A 29 0.70 3.05 3.13
C PHE A 29 -0.06 4.36 3.37
N SER A 30 -0.82 4.46 4.47
CA SER A 30 -1.49 5.70 4.87
C SER A 30 -0.50 6.83 5.09
N ARG A 31 0.56 6.54 5.86
CA ARG A 31 1.63 7.51 6.16
C ARG A 31 2.42 7.92 4.92
N SER A 32 2.66 7.01 4.00
CA SER A 32 3.40 7.32 2.77
C SER A 32 2.71 8.42 1.96
N TRP A 33 1.40 8.32 1.79
CA TRP A 33 0.64 9.31 1.05
C TRP A 33 0.33 10.58 1.82
N GLN A 34 0.15 10.49 3.13
CA GLN A 34 0.02 11.69 3.96
C GLN A 34 1.22 12.62 3.74
N ARG A 35 2.44 12.07 3.69
CA ARG A 35 3.63 12.88 3.43
C ARG A 35 3.66 13.45 2.01
N GLY A 36 3.31 12.65 1.00
CA GLY A 36 3.21 13.13 -0.38
C GLY A 36 2.21 14.29 -0.51
N ALA A 37 1.05 14.16 0.13
CA ALA A 37 0.00 15.18 0.18
C ALA A 37 0.47 16.46 0.89
N THR A 38 1.07 16.33 2.07
CA THR A 38 1.64 17.46 2.83
C THR A 38 2.70 18.20 2.02
N GLU A 39 3.59 17.46 1.33
CA GLU A 39 4.65 18.06 0.53
C GLU A 39 4.11 18.79 -0.71
N LEU A 40 3.08 18.24 -1.37
CA LEU A 40 2.38 18.93 -2.46
C LEU A 40 1.71 20.21 -1.96
N ALA A 41 1.02 20.14 -0.82
CA ALA A 41 0.38 21.29 -0.20
C ALA A 41 1.40 22.38 0.20
N ALA A 42 2.55 21.99 0.75
CA ALA A 42 3.66 22.89 1.10
C ALA A 42 4.27 23.60 -0.12
N ARG A 43 4.18 23.00 -1.31
CA ARG A 43 4.58 23.62 -2.59
C ARG A 43 3.50 24.55 -3.18
N GLY A 44 2.40 24.76 -2.47
CA GLY A 44 1.32 25.68 -2.87
C GLY A 44 0.17 25.03 -3.64
N HIS A 45 0.15 23.70 -3.77
CA HIS A 45 -0.95 22.99 -4.40
C HIS A 45 -2.16 22.85 -3.46
N GLU A 46 -3.37 22.82 -4.01
CA GLU A 46 -4.56 22.45 -3.25
C GLU A 46 -4.70 20.93 -3.25
N VAL A 47 -4.83 20.32 -2.08
CA VAL A 47 -4.84 18.87 -1.95
C VAL A 47 -6.03 18.43 -1.11
N THR A 48 -6.89 17.58 -1.69
CA THR A 48 -7.92 16.85 -0.96
C THR A 48 -7.48 15.40 -0.82
N LEU A 49 -7.23 14.95 0.42
CA LEU A 49 -6.78 13.61 0.76
C LEU A 49 -7.89 12.81 1.45
N ILE A 50 -8.29 11.68 0.86
CA ILE A 50 -9.09 10.67 1.57
C ILE A 50 -8.14 9.75 2.34
N THR A 51 -8.32 9.66 3.65
CA THR A 51 -7.49 8.87 4.58
C THR A 51 -8.33 8.27 5.70
N GLY A 52 -7.72 7.40 6.50
CA GLY A 52 -8.38 6.61 7.56
C GLY A 52 -7.89 6.98 8.94
N TYR A 53 -6.97 7.93 8.98
CA TYR A 53 -6.35 8.44 10.16
C TYR A 53 -6.47 9.96 10.13
N GLU A 54 -6.83 10.51 11.28
CA GLU A 54 -6.78 11.95 11.46
C GLU A 54 -5.33 12.44 11.34
N THR A 55 -5.12 13.39 10.45
CA THR A 55 -3.85 14.11 10.34
C THR A 55 -3.76 15.09 11.51
N LYS A 56 -2.80 14.90 12.42
CA LYS A 56 -2.60 15.78 13.58
C LYS A 56 -2.07 17.18 13.20
N GLU A 57 -1.49 17.30 12.02
CA GLU A 57 -0.91 18.55 11.53
C GLU A 57 -1.92 19.29 10.66
N ASN A 58 -2.17 20.56 10.99
CA ASN A 58 -2.99 21.44 10.18
C ASN A 58 -2.09 22.07 9.11
N VAL A 59 -2.08 21.48 7.92
CA VAL A 59 -1.26 21.94 6.78
C VAL A 59 -2.12 22.84 5.91
N THR A 60 -1.65 24.05 5.63
CA THR A 60 -2.32 24.98 4.71
C THR A 60 -2.49 24.32 3.33
N ASN A 61 -3.65 24.50 2.70
CA ASN A 61 -4.03 23.90 1.42
C ASN A 61 -4.20 22.37 1.42
N LEU A 62 -4.20 21.70 2.59
CA LEU A 62 -4.51 20.28 2.71
C LEU A 62 -5.87 20.09 3.38
N LYS A 63 -6.84 19.58 2.62
CA LYS A 63 -8.14 19.13 3.12
C LYS A 63 -8.11 17.61 3.31
N THR A 64 -8.39 17.17 4.53
CA THR A 64 -8.43 15.73 4.86
C THR A 64 -9.88 15.26 5.00
N ILE A 65 -10.26 14.21 4.28
CA ILE A 65 -11.52 13.49 4.44
C ILE A 65 -11.22 12.17 5.13
N VAL A 66 -11.65 12.05 6.38
CA VAL A 66 -11.45 10.83 7.15
C VAL A 66 -12.60 9.87 6.91
N VAL A 67 -12.28 8.70 6.38
CA VAL A 67 -13.21 7.59 6.18
C VAL A 67 -12.93 6.57 7.26
N ASN A 68 -13.96 6.11 7.96
CA ASN A 68 -13.80 5.04 8.94
C ASN A 68 -14.76 3.91 8.61
N THR A 69 -14.44 3.16 7.58
CA THR A 69 -15.18 1.94 7.24
C THR A 69 -14.75 0.84 8.19
N HIS A 70 -15.40 0.76 9.35
CA HIS A 70 -15.46 -0.49 10.08
C HIS A 70 -16.20 -1.52 9.21
N LEU A 71 -15.46 -2.28 8.39
CA LEU A 71 -16.02 -3.42 7.66
C LEU A 71 -16.46 -4.47 8.68
N LYS A 72 -17.68 -4.33 9.19
CA LYS A 72 -18.31 -5.30 10.08
C LYS A 72 -18.36 -6.65 9.36
N GLY A 73 -17.59 -7.62 9.85
CA GLY A 73 -17.70 -9.02 9.44
C GLY A 73 -16.61 -9.56 8.51
N ILE A 74 -15.78 -8.73 7.87
CA ILE A 74 -14.63 -9.22 7.10
C ILE A 74 -13.35 -8.92 7.88
N SER A 75 -12.94 -9.86 8.72
CA SER A 75 -11.66 -9.74 9.42
C SER A 75 -10.54 -9.64 8.40
N ALA A 76 -9.73 -8.58 8.45
CA ALA A 76 -8.46 -8.42 7.71
C ALA A 76 -7.38 -9.41 8.19
N ASN A 77 -7.76 -10.61 8.62
CA ASN A 77 -6.84 -11.63 9.06
C ASN A 77 -6.14 -12.20 7.82
N MET A 78 -4.99 -11.62 7.51
CA MET A 78 -4.17 -12.00 6.36
C MET A 78 -3.68 -13.44 6.45
N PHE A 79 -3.52 -14.02 7.64
CA PHE A 79 -3.18 -15.43 7.79
C PHE A 79 -4.29 -16.30 7.19
N ARG A 80 -5.55 -16.04 7.55
CA ARG A 80 -6.71 -16.72 6.96
C ARG A 80 -6.86 -16.42 5.47
N MET A 81 -6.45 -15.24 5.02
CA MET A 81 -6.46 -14.89 3.60
C MET A 81 -5.37 -15.63 2.80
N SER A 82 -4.25 -15.95 3.43
CA SER A 82 -3.16 -16.75 2.85
C SER A 82 -3.40 -18.26 2.90
N GLU A 83 -4.40 -18.74 3.67
CA GLU A 83 -4.76 -20.16 3.69
C GLU A 83 -5.34 -20.62 2.35
N GLY A 84 -4.93 -21.80 1.89
CA GLY A 84 -5.43 -22.42 0.65
C GLY A 84 -4.48 -22.25 -0.53
N SER A 85 -5.01 -22.41 -1.74
CA SER A 85 -4.22 -22.24 -2.96
C SER A 85 -4.05 -20.76 -3.31
N MET A 86 -2.98 -20.44 -4.06
CA MET A 86 -2.73 -19.09 -4.58
C MET A 86 -3.95 -18.47 -5.28
N LEU A 87 -4.71 -19.27 -6.04
CA LEU A 87 -5.95 -18.82 -6.71
C LEU A 87 -7.01 -18.39 -5.69
N TRP A 88 -7.25 -19.24 -4.69
CA TRP A 88 -8.25 -18.97 -3.65
C TRP A 88 -7.86 -17.73 -2.83
N SER A 89 -6.58 -17.58 -2.49
CA SER A 89 -6.06 -16.40 -1.80
C SER A 89 -6.28 -15.12 -2.61
N ASN A 90 -6.02 -15.16 -3.93
CA ASN A 90 -6.30 -14.02 -4.81
C ASN A 90 -7.78 -13.67 -4.86
N MET A 91 -8.66 -14.65 -4.99
CA MET A 91 -10.12 -14.43 -5.03
C MET A 91 -10.64 -13.86 -3.71
N LYS A 92 -10.13 -14.31 -2.55
CA LYS A 92 -10.45 -13.69 -1.24
C LYS A 92 -10.06 -12.23 -1.21
N PHE A 93 -8.85 -11.94 -1.68
CA PHE A 93 -8.31 -10.60 -1.66
C PHE A 93 -9.13 -9.65 -2.55
N ASP A 94 -9.51 -10.11 -3.75
CA ASP A 94 -10.39 -9.36 -4.66
C ASP A 94 -11.73 -9.03 -4.00
N ASN A 95 -12.42 -10.04 -3.43
CA ASN A 95 -13.72 -9.82 -2.80
C ASN A 95 -13.62 -8.88 -1.59
N TYR A 96 -12.58 -9.04 -0.77
CA TYR A 96 -12.33 -8.16 0.36
C TYR A 96 -12.16 -6.71 -0.08
N LEU A 97 -11.34 -6.47 -1.11
CA LEU A 97 -11.05 -5.14 -1.62
C LEU A 97 -12.24 -4.51 -2.34
N LEU A 98 -13.09 -5.31 -2.99
CA LEU A 98 -14.37 -4.84 -3.51
C LEU A 98 -15.29 -4.36 -2.38
N SER A 99 -15.38 -5.09 -1.26
CA SER A 99 -16.16 -4.65 -0.10
C SER A 99 -15.59 -3.39 0.55
N VAL A 100 -14.26 -3.25 0.60
CA VAL A 100 -13.60 -2.01 1.02
C VAL A 100 -14.00 -0.84 0.12
N ALA A 101 -13.96 -1.05 -1.21
CA ALA A 101 -14.34 -0.03 -2.17
C ALA A 101 -15.80 0.40 -2.01
N GLU A 102 -16.72 -0.56 -1.83
CA GLU A 102 -18.13 -0.26 -1.59
C GLU A 102 -18.35 0.52 -0.29
N GLY A 103 -17.70 0.10 0.80
CA GLY A 103 -17.75 0.83 2.07
C GLY A 103 -17.24 2.27 1.93
N THR A 104 -16.14 2.47 1.20
CA THR A 104 -15.56 3.80 0.97
C THR A 104 -16.52 4.68 0.16
N LEU A 105 -17.02 4.18 -0.97
CA LEU A 105 -17.89 4.95 -1.85
C LEU A 105 -19.23 5.26 -1.18
N SER A 106 -19.67 4.44 -0.23
CA SER A 106 -20.89 4.65 0.53
C SER A 106 -20.73 5.58 1.74
N ASP A 107 -19.50 5.99 2.09
CA ASP A 107 -19.24 6.89 3.21
C ASP A 107 -19.83 8.29 2.93
N ASP A 108 -20.49 8.87 3.94
CA ASP A 108 -21.20 10.15 3.79
C ASP A 108 -20.26 11.31 3.40
N ASN A 109 -19.02 11.33 3.92
CA ASN A 109 -18.05 12.38 3.59
C ASN A 109 -17.54 12.22 2.15
N VAL A 110 -17.38 10.98 1.69
CA VAL A 110 -17.01 10.67 0.30
C VAL A 110 -18.16 11.03 -0.64
N GLN A 111 -19.39 10.71 -0.27
CA GLN A 111 -20.59 11.10 -1.01
C GLN A 111 -20.75 12.62 -1.07
N ALA A 112 -20.42 13.34 0.00
CA ALA A 112 -20.42 14.80 0.01
C ALA A 112 -19.39 15.37 -0.99
N LEU A 113 -18.20 14.77 -1.08
CA LEU A 113 -17.19 15.14 -2.08
C LEU A 113 -17.68 14.85 -3.51
N ILE A 114 -18.24 13.67 -3.76
CA ILE A 114 -18.75 13.29 -5.09
C ILE A 114 -19.84 14.26 -5.55
N LYS A 115 -20.76 14.67 -4.66
CA LYS A 115 -21.85 15.60 -4.95
C LYS A 115 -21.41 17.07 -4.92
N SER A 116 -20.17 17.35 -4.54
CA SER A 116 -19.64 18.70 -4.50
C SER A 116 -19.47 19.28 -5.90
N LYS A 117 -19.24 20.59 -5.97
CA LYS A 117 -18.85 21.28 -7.21
C LYS A 117 -17.33 21.54 -7.25
N GLU A 118 -16.57 20.77 -6.48
CA GLU A 118 -15.11 20.88 -6.48
C GLU A 118 -14.54 20.45 -7.84
N HIS A 119 -13.41 21.06 -8.19
CA HIS A 119 -12.67 20.79 -9.41
C HIS A 119 -11.28 20.30 -9.04
N PHE A 120 -10.83 19.25 -9.73
CA PHE A 120 -9.49 18.69 -9.57
C PHE A 120 -8.85 18.56 -10.93
N ASP A 121 -7.58 18.93 -11.02
CA ASP A 121 -6.80 18.80 -12.25
C ASP A 121 -6.18 17.38 -12.35
N VAL A 122 -5.84 16.80 -11.19
CA VAL A 122 -5.26 15.46 -11.07
C VAL A 122 -5.98 14.66 -10.00
N VAL A 123 -6.33 13.43 -10.33
CA VAL A 123 -6.82 12.42 -9.39
C VAL A 123 -5.76 11.33 -9.27
N ILE A 124 -5.20 11.17 -8.07
CA ILE A 124 -4.25 10.12 -7.74
C ILE A 124 -4.95 9.00 -6.98
N LEU A 125 -5.02 7.82 -7.58
CA LEU A 125 -5.62 6.64 -6.98
C LEU A 125 -4.54 5.68 -6.51
N GLU A 126 -4.52 5.34 -5.22
CA GLU A 126 -3.76 4.17 -4.77
C GLU A 126 -4.37 2.90 -5.37
N ARG A 127 -3.58 2.20 -6.17
CA ARG A 127 -3.97 1.06 -6.99
C ARG A 127 -3.80 -0.23 -6.20
N LEU A 128 -4.91 -0.76 -5.71
CA LEU A 128 -4.98 -2.04 -5.01
C LEU A 128 -6.35 -2.70 -5.23
N ARG A 129 -6.57 -3.26 -6.44
CA ARG A 129 -7.78 -4.02 -6.85
C ARG A 129 -9.12 -3.33 -6.51
N ASN A 130 -9.16 -2.05 -6.83
CA ASN A 130 -10.19 -1.09 -6.43
C ASN A 130 -10.65 -0.26 -7.62
N GLU A 131 -10.96 -0.92 -8.73
CA GLU A 131 -11.18 -0.32 -10.04
C GLU A 131 -12.38 0.62 -10.10
N ALA A 132 -13.37 0.44 -9.21
CA ALA A 132 -14.53 1.33 -9.12
C ALA A 132 -14.13 2.80 -8.85
N PHE A 133 -12.95 3.06 -8.29
CA PHE A 133 -12.47 4.43 -8.07
C PHE A 133 -12.04 5.19 -9.32
N HIS A 134 -11.92 4.53 -10.49
CA HIS A 134 -11.77 5.26 -11.75
C HIS A 134 -12.95 6.20 -12.03
N GLY A 135 -14.11 5.93 -11.41
CA GLY A 135 -15.24 6.85 -11.40
C GLY A 135 -14.87 8.25 -10.92
N PHE A 136 -13.95 8.42 -9.96
CA PHE A 136 -13.48 9.74 -9.54
C PHE A 136 -12.77 10.50 -10.68
N CYS A 137 -11.88 9.82 -11.41
CA CYS A 137 -11.16 10.43 -12.54
C CYS A 137 -12.14 10.91 -13.61
N ALA A 138 -13.13 10.07 -13.96
CA ALA A 138 -14.12 10.39 -14.98
C ALA A 138 -15.12 11.47 -14.53
N HIS A 139 -15.58 11.38 -13.28
CA HIS A 139 -16.54 12.32 -12.66
C HIS A 139 -15.97 13.73 -12.58
N PHE A 140 -14.75 13.88 -12.08
CA PHE A 140 -14.06 15.18 -12.01
C PHE A 140 -13.41 15.60 -13.33
N LYS A 141 -13.42 14.72 -14.35
CA LYS A 141 -12.79 14.95 -15.66
C LYS A 141 -11.30 15.34 -15.56
N ALA A 142 -10.63 14.75 -14.58
CA ALA A 142 -9.25 15.05 -14.21
C ALA A 142 -8.26 14.05 -14.82
N HIS A 143 -6.98 14.40 -14.86
CA HIS A 143 -5.93 13.45 -15.20
C HIS A 143 -5.86 12.32 -14.18
N CYS A 144 -6.01 11.08 -14.65
CA CYS A 144 -5.98 9.91 -13.79
C CYS A 144 -4.53 9.43 -13.61
N VAL A 145 -4.04 9.48 -12.39
CA VAL A 145 -2.72 8.99 -11.97
C VAL A 145 -2.93 7.81 -11.03
N LEU A 146 -2.22 6.72 -11.29
CA LEU A 146 -2.19 5.59 -10.38
C LEU A 146 -0.94 5.68 -9.52
N SER A 147 -1.05 5.16 -8.31
CA SER A 147 0.11 4.90 -7.48
C SER A 147 0.03 3.53 -6.86
N THR A 148 1.15 2.85 -6.74
CA THR A 148 1.19 1.54 -6.14
C THR A 148 2.30 1.47 -5.11
N SER A 149 1.96 0.92 -3.96
CA SER A 149 2.91 0.65 -2.89
C SER A 149 3.73 -0.64 -3.10
N MET A 150 3.53 -1.31 -4.23
CA MET A 150 4.16 -2.57 -4.61
C MET A 150 4.74 -2.44 -6.03
N PRO A 151 5.65 -3.34 -6.45
CA PRO A 151 6.04 -3.44 -7.86
C PRO A 151 4.84 -3.64 -8.78
N ALA A 152 5.01 -3.29 -10.05
CA ALA A 152 3.95 -3.39 -11.06
C ALA A 152 3.33 -4.80 -11.09
N SER A 153 2.06 -4.89 -10.71
CA SER A 153 1.30 -6.14 -10.68
C SER A 153 0.72 -6.50 -12.06
N ARG A 154 0.25 -7.74 -12.21
CA ARG A 154 -0.50 -8.19 -13.40
C ARG A 154 -1.59 -7.20 -13.81
N LEU A 155 -2.38 -6.68 -12.86
CA LEU A 155 -3.48 -5.78 -13.17
C LEU A 155 -3.00 -4.41 -13.69
N ILE A 156 -1.93 -3.86 -13.11
CA ILE A 156 -1.31 -2.61 -13.60
C ILE A 156 -0.75 -2.83 -15.01
N ASN A 157 -0.07 -3.95 -15.23
CA ASN A 157 0.49 -4.27 -16.54
C ASN A 157 -0.60 -4.47 -17.59
N LEU A 158 -1.69 -5.18 -17.26
CA LEU A 158 -2.86 -5.31 -18.14
C LEU A 158 -3.50 -3.94 -18.45
N GLN A 159 -3.56 -3.06 -17.45
CA GLN A 159 -4.16 -1.74 -17.57
C GLN A 159 -3.35 -0.80 -18.48
N LEU A 160 -2.03 -0.92 -18.50
CA LEU A 160 -1.17 -0.10 -19.34
C LEU A 160 -0.79 -0.77 -20.67
N GLY A 161 -1.20 -2.02 -20.89
CA GLY A 161 -0.71 -2.82 -22.02
C GLY A 161 0.78 -3.18 -21.90
N ASN A 162 1.34 -3.13 -20.69
CA ASN A 162 2.73 -3.52 -20.44
C ASN A 162 2.88 -5.05 -20.46
N SER A 163 4.02 -5.52 -20.97
CA SER A 163 4.31 -6.96 -21.00
C SER A 163 4.71 -7.44 -19.61
N ALA A 164 4.05 -8.46 -19.07
CA ALA A 164 4.44 -9.09 -17.81
C ALA A 164 4.46 -10.62 -17.96
N PRO A 165 5.53 -11.19 -18.54
CA PRO A 165 5.55 -12.60 -18.88
C PRO A 165 5.48 -13.49 -17.62
N PRO A 166 4.52 -14.42 -17.53
CA PRO A 166 4.36 -15.26 -16.35
C PRO A 166 5.48 -16.30 -16.19
N SER A 167 6.42 -16.37 -17.13
CA SER A 167 7.58 -17.25 -17.06
C SER A 167 8.67 -16.76 -16.08
N TYR A 168 8.65 -15.48 -15.69
CA TYR A 168 9.60 -14.93 -14.72
C TYR A 168 9.01 -13.84 -13.80
N VAL A 169 7.82 -13.32 -14.12
CA VAL A 169 7.06 -12.44 -13.22
C VAL A 169 6.10 -13.30 -12.40
N PRO A 170 6.35 -13.50 -11.09
CA PRO A 170 5.45 -14.28 -10.24
C PRO A 170 4.13 -13.55 -10.00
N GLU A 171 3.04 -14.30 -9.92
CA GLU A 171 1.72 -13.77 -9.57
C GLU A 171 1.69 -13.31 -8.10
N MET A 172 0.88 -12.31 -7.82
CA MET A 172 0.64 -11.84 -6.47
C MET A 172 0.04 -12.97 -5.60
N CYS A 173 0.39 -13.00 -4.32
CA CYS A 173 0.03 -14.07 -3.38
C CYS A 173 0.60 -15.46 -3.72
N SER A 174 1.57 -15.55 -4.63
CA SER A 174 2.40 -16.75 -4.80
C SER A 174 3.56 -16.76 -3.79
N THR A 175 4.14 -17.94 -3.57
CA THR A 175 5.43 -18.10 -2.87
C THR A 175 6.61 -18.17 -3.85
N PHE A 176 6.37 -17.89 -5.13
CA PHE A 176 7.37 -18.02 -6.17
C PHE A 176 8.32 -16.81 -6.18
N SER A 177 9.57 -17.06 -6.54
CA SER A 177 10.57 -16.00 -6.79
C SER A 177 10.66 -15.68 -8.29
N ASN A 178 11.55 -14.78 -8.67
CA ASN A 178 11.92 -14.58 -10.08
C ASN A 178 12.72 -15.77 -10.66
N ASN A 179 13.22 -16.66 -9.81
CA ASN A 179 13.95 -17.87 -10.19
C ASN A 179 13.04 -19.11 -10.10
N MET A 180 12.02 -19.17 -10.97
CA MET A 180 11.10 -20.31 -11.05
C MET A 180 11.67 -21.46 -11.87
N ASN A 181 11.48 -22.69 -11.38
CA ASN A 181 11.66 -23.91 -12.15
C ASN A 181 10.51 -24.12 -13.17
N PHE A 182 10.61 -25.13 -14.03
CA PHE A 182 9.61 -25.38 -15.07
C PHE A 182 8.17 -25.54 -14.54
N PHE A 183 7.97 -26.29 -13.45
CA PHE A 183 6.64 -26.54 -12.88
C PHE A 183 6.06 -25.32 -12.18
N GLU A 184 6.91 -24.54 -11.52
CA GLU A 184 6.52 -23.25 -10.94
C GLU A 184 6.09 -22.27 -12.03
N ARG A 185 6.84 -22.18 -13.14
CA ARG A 185 6.47 -21.36 -14.31
C ARG A 185 5.15 -21.80 -14.92
N LEU A 186 4.94 -23.10 -15.07
CA LEU A 186 3.69 -23.65 -15.59
C LEU A 186 2.50 -23.32 -14.67
N SER A 187 2.68 -23.50 -13.37
CA SER A 187 1.66 -23.17 -12.36
C SER A 187 1.36 -21.67 -12.34
N ASN A 188 2.39 -20.83 -12.42
CA ASN A 188 2.27 -19.38 -12.47
C ASN A 188 1.56 -18.91 -13.75
N ALA A 189 1.89 -19.49 -14.91
CA ALA A 189 1.23 -19.20 -16.17
C ALA A 189 -0.25 -19.60 -16.16
N PHE A 190 -0.56 -20.77 -15.61
CA PHE A 190 -1.95 -21.19 -15.40
C PHE A 190 -2.71 -20.19 -14.52
N ALA A 191 -2.11 -19.78 -13.40
CA ALA A 191 -2.71 -18.82 -12.50
C ALA A 191 -2.92 -17.45 -13.14
N TYR A 192 -1.94 -16.96 -13.89
CA TYR A 192 -2.04 -15.71 -14.65
C TYR A 192 -3.25 -15.73 -15.60
N VAL A 193 -3.41 -16.80 -16.39
CA VAL A 193 -4.53 -16.94 -17.34
C VAL A 193 -5.85 -17.02 -16.58
N PHE A 194 -5.94 -17.90 -15.58
CA PHE A 194 -7.15 -18.08 -14.78
C PHE A 194 -7.59 -16.78 -14.11
N LEU A 195 -6.68 -16.09 -13.42
CA LEU A 195 -6.98 -14.85 -12.70
C LEU A 195 -7.29 -13.68 -13.65
N THR A 196 -6.79 -13.71 -14.88
CA THR A 196 -7.16 -12.73 -15.92
C THR A 196 -8.58 -12.96 -16.41
N ILE A 197 -8.98 -14.23 -16.63
CA ILE A 197 -10.35 -14.59 -16.97
C ILE A 197 -11.29 -14.25 -15.81
N TRP A 198 -10.94 -14.63 -14.59
CA TRP A 198 -11.67 -14.27 -13.37
C TRP A 198 -11.87 -12.76 -13.26
N TYR A 199 -10.80 -11.99 -13.45
CA TYR A 199 -10.90 -10.54 -13.40
C TYR A 199 -11.86 -9.99 -14.46
N ARG A 200 -11.67 -10.33 -15.74
CA ARG A 200 -12.47 -9.79 -16.85
C ARG A 200 -13.94 -10.22 -16.79
N SER A 201 -14.19 -11.48 -16.46
CA SER A 201 -15.53 -12.06 -16.53
C SER A 201 -16.34 -11.88 -15.24
N TYR A 202 -15.69 -11.62 -14.10
CA TYR A 202 -16.39 -11.55 -12.81
C TYR A 202 -16.09 -10.25 -12.06
N MET A 203 -14.83 -9.93 -11.77
CA MET A 203 -14.50 -8.76 -10.95
C MET A 203 -14.74 -7.43 -11.66
N GLN A 204 -14.38 -7.31 -12.94
CA GLN A 204 -14.56 -6.07 -13.69
C GLN A 204 -16.04 -5.66 -13.80
N PRO A 205 -17.00 -6.55 -14.13
CA PRO A 205 -18.43 -6.22 -14.06
C PRO A 205 -18.90 -5.77 -12.67
N LEU A 206 -18.42 -6.41 -11.59
CA LEU A 206 -18.78 -6.02 -10.23
C LEU A 206 -18.27 -4.61 -9.89
N HIS A 207 -17.03 -4.29 -10.26
CA HIS A 207 -16.50 -2.95 -10.10
C HIS A 207 -17.21 -1.93 -11.00
N ASN A 208 -17.62 -2.29 -12.22
CA ASN A 208 -18.39 -1.41 -13.10
C ASN A 208 -19.75 -1.06 -12.49
N ASN A 209 -20.47 -2.07 -11.99
CA ASN A 209 -21.76 -1.87 -11.33
C ASN A 209 -21.62 -1.01 -10.06
N LEU A 210 -20.59 -1.27 -9.26
CA LEU A 210 -20.30 -0.47 -8.08
C LEU A 210 -19.95 0.98 -8.45
N MET A 211 -19.17 1.19 -9.51
CA MET A 211 -18.84 2.52 -10.00
C MET A 211 -20.11 3.28 -10.41
N HIS A 212 -20.94 2.70 -11.28
CA HIS A 212 -22.19 3.33 -11.76
C HIS A 212 -23.21 3.60 -10.65
N LYS A 213 -23.21 2.80 -9.58
CA LYS A 213 -24.04 3.04 -8.38
C LYS A 213 -23.73 4.41 -7.74
N HIS A 214 -22.47 4.86 -7.80
CA HIS A 214 -22.03 6.11 -7.16
C HIS A 214 -21.70 7.22 -8.18
N PHE A 215 -21.47 6.87 -9.44
CA PHE A 215 -21.13 7.76 -10.55
C PHE A 215 -21.99 7.41 -11.77
N PRO A 216 -23.29 7.73 -11.78
CA PRO A 216 -24.21 7.24 -12.82
C PRO A 216 -23.94 7.80 -14.23
N ASP A 217 -23.24 8.94 -14.33
CA ASP A 217 -23.04 9.67 -15.59
C ASP A 217 -21.66 9.42 -16.22
N VAL A 218 -20.82 8.56 -15.63
CA VAL A 218 -19.48 8.27 -16.18
C VAL A 218 -19.54 7.15 -17.22
N PRO A 219 -18.58 7.06 -18.15
CA PRO A 219 -18.52 5.94 -19.09
C PRO A 219 -18.27 4.61 -18.38
N ASP A 220 -18.50 3.50 -19.10
CA ASP A 220 -18.20 2.17 -18.57
C ASP A 220 -16.71 2.03 -18.21
N LEU A 221 -16.45 1.23 -17.18
CA LEU A 221 -15.10 1.00 -16.67
C LEU A 221 -14.18 0.53 -17.79
N SER A 222 -14.63 -0.29 -18.73
CA SER A 222 -13.83 -0.74 -19.88
C SER A 222 -13.32 0.39 -20.75
N ASP A 223 -14.07 1.48 -20.87
CA ASP A 223 -13.73 2.61 -21.74
C ASP A 223 -12.71 3.54 -21.08
N ILE A 224 -12.80 3.67 -19.75
CA ILE A 224 -11.89 4.52 -18.96
C ILE A 224 -10.72 3.75 -18.34
N PHE A 225 -10.73 2.42 -18.35
CA PHE A 225 -9.74 1.57 -17.67
C PHE A 225 -8.32 1.90 -18.13
N HIS A 226 -8.13 2.12 -19.42
CA HIS A 226 -6.82 2.39 -20.02
C HIS A 226 -6.44 3.89 -20.02
N ASN A 227 -7.33 4.78 -19.57
CA ASN A 227 -7.12 6.23 -19.60
C ASN A 227 -6.28 6.70 -18.39
N ILE A 228 -5.03 6.28 -18.35
CA ILE A 228 -4.09 6.56 -17.27
C ILE A 228 -2.94 7.44 -17.78
N SER A 229 -2.77 8.60 -17.15
CA SER A 229 -1.72 9.57 -17.51
C SER A 229 -0.35 9.17 -16.97
N LEU A 230 -0.30 8.62 -15.75
CA LEU A 230 0.96 8.29 -15.06
C LEU A 230 0.72 7.17 -14.04
N VAL A 231 1.74 6.34 -13.82
CA VAL A 231 1.77 5.36 -12.72
C VAL A 231 3.02 5.58 -11.88
N LEU A 232 2.81 5.88 -10.60
CA LEU A 232 3.85 6.05 -9.60
C LEU A 232 4.06 4.72 -8.85
N ILE A 233 5.27 4.18 -8.85
CA ILE A 233 5.55 2.86 -8.29
C ILE A 233 6.51 3.04 -7.13
N ASN A 234 6.09 2.71 -5.91
CA ASN A 234 6.98 2.69 -4.75
C ASN A 234 7.84 1.41 -4.76
N ALA A 235 8.65 1.28 -5.80
CA ALA A 235 9.65 0.24 -5.99
C ALA A 235 10.96 0.89 -6.43
N HIS A 236 12.04 0.13 -6.36
CA HIS A 236 13.34 0.56 -6.84
C HIS A 236 14.09 -0.65 -7.42
N THR A 237 14.78 -0.44 -8.53
CA THR A 237 15.53 -1.48 -9.26
C THR A 237 16.61 -2.17 -8.42
N ALA A 238 17.18 -1.47 -7.44
CA ALA A 238 18.16 -2.04 -6.51
C ALA A 238 17.57 -3.09 -5.55
N THR A 239 16.27 -3.04 -5.26
CA THR A 239 15.61 -3.91 -4.27
C THR A 239 14.59 -4.86 -4.87
N ASN A 240 14.22 -4.66 -6.15
CA ASN A 240 13.19 -5.44 -6.82
C ASN A 240 13.76 -6.17 -8.03
N PRO A 241 13.21 -7.36 -8.37
CA PRO A 241 13.56 -8.04 -9.59
C PRO A 241 13.36 -7.12 -10.82
N PRO A 242 14.20 -7.26 -11.86
CA PRO A 242 14.03 -6.50 -13.08
C PRO A 242 12.69 -6.86 -13.72
N VAL A 243 11.86 -5.85 -13.94
CA VAL A 243 10.58 -5.94 -14.65
C VAL A 243 10.54 -4.89 -15.76
N PRO A 244 9.88 -5.15 -16.89
CA PRO A 244 9.69 -4.13 -17.92
C PRO A 244 8.80 -3.02 -17.38
N LEU A 245 9.18 -1.77 -17.65
CA LEU A 245 8.43 -0.56 -17.31
C LEU A 245 8.23 0.28 -18.56
N LEU A 246 7.05 0.89 -18.67
CA LEU A 246 6.75 1.86 -19.72
C LEU A 246 7.22 3.27 -19.30
N PRO A 247 7.41 4.22 -20.24
CA PRO A 247 7.86 5.58 -19.90
C PRO A 247 6.95 6.34 -18.93
N ASN A 248 5.66 6.00 -18.87
CA ASN A 248 4.70 6.57 -17.93
C ASN A 248 4.62 5.80 -16.60
N MET A 249 5.53 4.86 -16.34
CA MET A 249 5.68 4.12 -15.08
C MET A 249 6.95 4.61 -14.39
N ILE A 250 6.78 5.40 -13.33
CA ILE A 250 7.88 6.08 -12.64
C ILE A 250 8.09 5.47 -11.26
N ASP A 251 9.29 4.93 -11.05
CA ASP A 251 9.73 4.46 -9.74
C ASP A 251 9.95 5.66 -8.81
N ILE A 252 9.19 5.69 -7.71
CA ILE A 252 9.29 6.66 -6.61
C ILE A 252 9.67 5.96 -5.30
N GLY A 253 10.42 4.86 -5.38
CA GLY A 253 10.83 4.06 -4.24
C GLY A 253 11.41 4.89 -3.11
N GLY A 254 10.82 4.78 -1.92
CA GLY A 254 11.33 5.43 -0.72
C GLY A 254 10.98 6.91 -0.56
N TYR A 255 10.11 7.48 -1.41
CA TYR A 255 9.66 8.88 -1.29
C TYR A 255 9.09 9.25 0.10
N HIS A 256 8.56 8.25 0.81
CA HIS A 256 7.99 8.39 2.15
C HIS A 256 9.05 8.34 3.28
N ILE A 257 10.27 7.90 3.01
CA ILE A 257 11.36 7.74 4.00
C ILE A 257 11.83 9.11 4.49
N ARG A 258 11.70 9.38 5.79
CA ARG A 258 12.08 10.65 6.40
C ARG A 258 13.44 10.56 7.09
N GLN A 259 14.01 11.72 7.39
CA GLN A 259 15.16 11.75 8.28
C GLN A 259 14.78 11.12 9.63
N PRO A 260 15.59 10.19 10.14
CA PRO A 260 15.40 9.59 11.46
C PRO A 260 15.33 10.66 12.54
N GLU A 261 14.35 10.55 13.44
CA GLU A 261 14.29 11.36 14.64
C GLU A 261 15.09 10.68 15.77
N PRO A 262 15.63 11.45 16.73
CA PRO A 262 16.30 10.86 17.89
C PRO A 262 15.39 9.90 18.65
N LEU A 263 15.92 8.73 19.01
CA LEU A 263 15.21 7.78 19.86
C LEU A 263 15.07 8.31 21.30
N SER A 264 14.07 7.82 22.03
CA SER A 264 13.99 8.07 23.47
C SER A 264 15.23 7.54 24.19
N GLU A 265 15.63 8.22 25.26
CA GLU A 265 16.83 7.87 26.04
C GLU A 265 16.81 6.40 26.50
N ASP A 266 15.65 5.92 26.97
CA ASP A 266 15.47 4.54 27.41
C ASP A 266 15.62 3.52 26.26
N LEU A 267 15.07 3.80 25.09
CA LEU A 267 15.24 2.90 23.94
C LEU A 267 16.68 2.92 23.44
N LYS A 268 17.29 4.11 23.38
CA LYS A 268 18.69 4.26 23.01
C LYS A 268 19.62 3.52 23.97
N ALA A 269 19.43 3.66 25.28
CA ALA A 269 20.23 2.97 26.30
C ALA A 269 20.12 1.44 26.17
N TYR A 270 18.93 0.92 25.88
CA TYR A 270 18.73 -0.51 25.63
C TYR A 270 19.48 -0.99 24.38
N LEU A 271 19.39 -0.26 23.27
CA LEU A 271 20.09 -0.58 22.03
C LEU A 271 21.62 -0.52 22.23
N ASP A 272 22.11 0.53 22.88
CA ASP A 272 23.54 0.74 23.14
C ASP A 272 24.11 -0.27 24.15
N SER A 273 23.29 -0.84 25.03
CA SER A 273 23.73 -1.85 26.00
C SER A 273 24.10 -3.21 25.38
N SER A 274 23.76 -3.43 24.11
CA SER A 274 24.00 -4.71 23.44
C SER A 274 25.37 -4.75 22.77
N ASN A 275 26.28 -5.55 23.32
CA ASN A 275 27.62 -5.70 22.76
C ASN A 275 27.66 -6.56 21.48
N GLU A 276 26.64 -7.40 21.27
CA GLU A 276 26.58 -8.40 20.18
C GLU A 276 25.68 -7.96 19.01
N GLY A 277 25.15 -6.73 19.08
CA GLY A 277 24.19 -6.17 18.14
C GLY A 277 22.74 -6.44 18.52
N VAL A 278 21.83 -5.82 17.76
CA VAL A 278 20.38 -5.84 18.05
C VAL A 278 19.61 -6.47 16.90
N ILE A 279 18.63 -7.32 17.25
CA ILE A 279 17.66 -7.88 16.31
C ILE A 279 16.34 -7.13 16.48
N LEU A 280 15.84 -6.53 15.39
CA LEU A 280 14.51 -5.95 15.34
C LEU A 280 13.51 -6.95 14.74
N VAL A 281 12.49 -7.32 15.50
CA VAL A 281 11.36 -8.14 15.02
C VAL A 281 10.12 -7.26 14.91
N SER A 282 9.65 -7.05 13.68
CA SER A 282 8.43 -6.30 13.38
C SER A 282 7.69 -6.99 12.23
N MET A 283 6.41 -7.33 12.45
CA MET A 283 5.56 -7.98 11.44
C MET A 283 4.73 -6.97 10.63
N GLY A 284 5.11 -5.69 10.68
CA GLY A 284 4.35 -4.60 10.08
C GLY A 284 3.10 -4.26 10.87
N SER A 285 2.17 -3.54 10.23
CA SER A 285 0.84 -3.23 10.80
C SER A 285 -0.23 -4.24 10.36
N ILE A 286 0.03 -4.93 9.24
CA ILE A 286 -0.93 -5.77 8.53
C ILE A 286 -1.10 -7.12 9.23
N LEU A 287 0.01 -7.72 9.66
CA LEU A 287 0.02 -8.94 10.45
C LEU A 287 0.04 -8.56 11.93
N ARG A 288 -1.10 -8.68 12.60
CA ARG A 288 -1.13 -8.60 14.06
C ARG A 288 -0.38 -9.80 14.61
N SER A 289 0.68 -9.54 15.35
CA SER A 289 1.55 -10.59 15.89
C SER A 289 0.79 -11.46 16.91
N ALA A 290 -0.27 -10.91 17.52
CA ALA A 290 -1.22 -11.64 18.34
C ALA A 290 -1.99 -12.77 17.60
N TYR A 291 -2.05 -12.76 16.26
CA TYR A 291 -2.69 -13.82 15.48
C TYR A 291 -1.74 -14.97 15.11
N ILE A 292 -0.48 -14.92 15.55
CA ILE A 292 0.44 -16.06 15.43
C ILE A 292 -0.04 -17.17 16.37
N SER A 293 -0.09 -18.41 15.88
CA SER A 293 -0.42 -19.56 16.73
C SER A 293 0.62 -19.74 17.85
N ASP A 294 0.18 -20.20 19.02
CA ASP A 294 1.08 -20.37 20.18
C ASP A 294 2.32 -21.20 19.84
N SER A 295 2.15 -22.28 19.06
CA SER A 295 3.26 -23.12 18.59
C SER A 295 4.31 -22.38 17.77
N LYS A 296 3.89 -21.46 16.88
CA LYS A 296 4.82 -20.64 16.07
C LYS A 296 5.48 -19.58 16.94
N ARG A 297 4.73 -18.97 17.86
CA ARG A 297 5.25 -17.99 18.81
C ARG A 297 6.35 -18.62 19.67
N GLU A 298 6.09 -19.79 20.26
CA GLU A 298 7.06 -20.52 21.08
C GLU A 298 8.30 -20.91 20.28
N ALA A 299 8.15 -21.39 19.04
CA ALA A 299 9.29 -21.68 18.18
C ALA A 299 10.17 -20.45 17.92
N ILE A 300 9.56 -19.28 17.66
CA ILE A 300 10.28 -18.02 17.46
C ILE A 300 10.96 -17.58 18.76
N LEU A 301 10.27 -17.66 19.90
CA LEU A 301 10.85 -17.31 21.20
C LEU A 301 12.04 -18.20 21.56
N ASN A 302 11.93 -19.51 21.33
CA ASN A 302 13.02 -20.44 21.58
C ASN A 302 14.22 -20.17 20.66
N ALA A 303 13.98 -19.85 19.39
CA ALA A 303 15.07 -19.51 18.47
C ALA A 303 15.77 -18.20 18.89
N LEU A 304 15.00 -17.13 19.14
CA LEU A 304 15.53 -15.81 19.48
C LEU A 304 16.12 -15.75 20.90
N GLY A 305 15.55 -16.49 21.84
CA GLY A 305 16.00 -16.56 23.23
C GLY A 305 17.37 -17.21 23.41
N ASN A 306 17.78 -18.04 22.44
CA ASN A 306 19.10 -18.69 22.43
C ASN A 306 20.19 -17.84 21.76
N LEU A 307 19.84 -16.67 21.22
CA LEU A 307 20.80 -15.78 20.58
C LEU A 307 21.44 -14.82 21.60
N PRO A 308 22.72 -14.47 21.43
CA PRO A 308 23.41 -13.54 22.31
C PRO A 308 22.99 -12.07 22.10
N GLN A 309 22.32 -11.75 20.98
CA GLN A 309 21.82 -10.41 20.68
C GLN A 309 20.62 -10.01 21.55
N ASN A 310 20.51 -8.70 21.80
CA ASN A 310 19.27 -8.13 22.31
C ASN A 310 18.22 -8.10 21.20
N VAL A 311 16.98 -8.44 21.54
CA VAL A 311 15.88 -8.51 20.58
C VAL A 311 14.84 -7.48 20.95
N LEU A 312 14.61 -6.52 20.06
CA LEU A 312 13.50 -5.59 20.16
C LEU A 312 12.33 -6.13 19.34
N TRP A 313 11.23 -6.51 19.99
CA TRP A 313 10.07 -7.07 19.30
C TRP A 313 8.87 -6.14 19.44
N LYS A 314 8.38 -5.63 18.30
CA LYS A 314 7.08 -4.95 18.23
C LYS A 314 5.94 -5.95 18.49
N TRP A 315 5.24 -5.81 19.61
CA TRP A 315 4.18 -6.73 20.04
C TRP A 315 2.90 -5.98 20.42
N ASP A 316 1.75 -6.55 20.08
CA ASP A 316 0.45 -5.88 20.25
C ASP A 316 0.00 -5.78 21.72
N GLU A 317 0.52 -6.65 22.60
CA GLU A 317 0.11 -6.75 24.01
C GLU A 317 1.24 -6.33 24.98
N GLU A 318 0.93 -6.22 26.27
CA GLU A 318 1.91 -5.80 27.29
C GLU A 318 2.89 -6.90 27.69
N SER A 319 2.46 -8.15 27.57
CA SER A 319 3.25 -9.30 27.95
C SER A 319 3.12 -10.41 26.92
N MET A 320 4.08 -11.33 26.97
CA MET A 320 4.06 -12.54 26.17
C MET A 320 4.41 -13.71 27.08
N PRO A 321 3.63 -14.81 27.05
CA PRO A 321 4.00 -16.02 27.77
C PRO A 321 5.40 -16.49 27.36
N ASN A 322 6.20 -16.91 28.34
CA ASN A 322 7.56 -17.44 28.13
C ASN A 322 8.54 -16.47 27.46
N GLN A 323 8.39 -15.16 27.67
CA GLN A 323 9.32 -14.14 27.16
C GLN A 323 10.76 -14.37 27.68
N PRO A 324 11.75 -14.62 26.79
CA PRO A 324 13.15 -14.69 27.17
C PRO A 324 13.72 -13.34 27.61
N ARG A 325 14.77 -13.36 28.46
CA ARG A 325 15.35 -12.14 29.06
C ARG A 325 15.98 -11.19 28.04
N ASN A 326 16.52 -11.70 26.94
CA ASN A 326 17.12 -10.88 25.88
C ASN A 326 16.08 -10.22 24.97
N ILE A 327 14.78 -10.52 25.14
CA ILE A 327 13.71 -9.96 24.31
C ILE A 327 12.99 -8.83 25.08
N ARG A 328 12.96 -7.63 24.49
CA ARG A 328 12.18 -6.48 24.96
C ARG A 328 10.98 -6.25 24.05
N LEU A 329 9.78 -6.26 24.63
CA LEU A 329 8.54 -5.97 23.90
C LEU A 329 8.28 -4.45 23.84
N VAL A 330 7.83 -3.98 22.70
CA VAL A 330 7.39 -2.59 22.50
C VAL A 330 6.06 -2.56 21.74
N LYS A 331 5.09 -1.80 22.24
CA LYS A 331 3.77 -1.67 21.57
C LYS A 331 3.88 -0.91 20.25
N TRP A 332 4.69 0.13 20.24
CA TRP A 332 4.86 1.01 19.11
C TRP A 332 6.33 1.29 18.87
N LEU A 333 6.72 1.26 17.59
CA LEU A 333 8.08 1.54 17.17
C LEU A 333 8.09 2.28 15.84
N LEU A 334 8.78 3.42 15.81
CA LEU A 334 9.10 4.10 14.55
C LEU A 334 10.30 3.40 13.92
N GLN A 335 10.00 2.38 13.10
CA GLN A 335 11.01 1.52 12.48
C GLN A 335 12.07 2.31 11.69
N ASN A 336 11.67 3.40 11.03
CA ASN A 336 12.60 4.30 10.35
C ASN A 336 13.65 4.90 11.30
N ASP A 337 13.24 5.31 12.50
CA ASP A 337 14.13 5.95 13.47
C ASP A 337 15.11 4.95 14.07
N VAL A 338 14.63 3.74 14.38
CA VAL A 338 15.48 2.66 14.90
C VAL A 338 16.49 2.21 13.87
N LEU A 339 16.04 1.91 12.64
CA LEU A 339 16.95 1.50 11.57
C LEU A 339 17.95 2.62 11.23
N GLY A 340 17.49 3.87 11.20
CA GLY A 340 18.36 5.03 11.01
C GLY A 340 19.42 5.20 12.10
N SER A 341 19.05 5.02 13.36
CA SER A 341 19.98 5.18 14.49
C SER A 341 21.08 4.10 14.55
N VAL A 342 20.79 2.91 14.01
CA VAL A 342 21.70 1.75 14.05
C VAL A 342 22.57 1.69 12.79
N PHE A 343 22.01 1.93 11.61
CA PHE A 343 22.71 1.74 10.33
C PHE A 343 23.24 3.03 9.69
N CYS A 344 22.71 4.21 10.03
CA CYS A 344 23.11 5.49 9.42
C CYS A 344 24.06 6.32 10.31
N GLN A 345 24.98 5.67 11.03
CA GLN A 345 26.02 6.38 11.81
C GLN A 345 27.19 6.89 10.97
N PHE A 346 27.15 6.74 9.65
CA PHE A 346 28.18 7.29 8.77
C PHE A 346 27.87 8.76 8.44
N PRO A 347 28.73 9.70 8.82
CA PRO A 347 28.64 11.06 8.28
C PRO A 347 28.88 10.98 6.78
N VAL A 348 27.88 11.35 5.99
CA VAL A 348 28.11 11.73 4.60
C VAL A 348 28.90 13.04 4.68
N SER A 349 30.18 12.96 4.34
CA SER A 349 31.10 14.10 4.27
C SER A 349 30.98 14.82 2.94
#